data_AF-A0A1Q6V930-F1
#
_entry.id   AF-A0A1Q6V930-F1
#
_cell.length_a   1.000
_cell.length_b   1.000
_cell.length_c   1.000
_cell.angle_alpha   90.00
_cell.angle_beta   90.00
_cell.angle_gamma   90.00
#
_symmetry.space_group_name_H-M   'P 1'
#
loop_
_entity.id
_entity.type
_entity.pdbx_description
1 polymer ?
#
loop_
_entity_poly.entity_id
_entity_poly.type
_entity_poly.pdbx_seq_one_letter_code
_entity_poly.pdbx_strand_id
1 'polypeptide(L)'
;MARARGAVVAGVDLTPELLAVARRRAADADYSDITWIEGDAENLPLPDGGFDVVVSSCGLMFAPDQQKAANEVARVTSKDGRIAIQAWTREGGVGRMFKVPMSISHHRPACRALSSGATRRK
;
A
#
# COMPACT_ATOMS: atom_id res chain seq x y z
N MET A 1 17.46 7.65 3.81
CA MET A 1 18.42 7.23 4.86
C MET A 1 19.31 6.07 4.43
N ALA A 2 18.81 4.97 3.84
CA ALA A 2 19.67 3.84 3.41
C ALA A 2 20.79 4.28 2.45
N ARG A 3 20.47 5.08 1.44
CA ARG A 3 21.47 5.60 0.50
C ARG A 3 22.54 6.47 1.14
N ALA A 4 22.18 7.30 2.13
CA ALA A 4 23.11 8.10 2.92
C ALA A 4 24.09 7.24 3.76
N ARG A 5 23.79 5.95 3.96
CA ARG A 5 24.65 4.96 4.61
C ARG A 5 25.43 4.08 3.61
N GLY A 6 25.41 4.43 2.32
CA GLY A 6 26.16 3.73 1.27
C GLY A 6 25.42 2.57 0.61
N ALA A 7 24.14 2.35 0.90
CA ALA A 7 23.38 1.28 0.24
C ALA A 7 23.06 1.64 -1.22
N VAL A 8 23.11 0.65 -2.12
CA VAL A 8 22.48 0.73 -3.44
C VAL A 8 20.98 0.49 -3.26
N VAL A 9 20.16 1.43 -3.74
CA VAL A 9 18.72 1.43 -3.43
C VAL A 9 17.90 1.29 -4.71
N ALA A 10 16.93 0.39 -4.67
CA ALA A 10 15.80 0.38 -5.59
C ALA A 10 14.50 0.61 -4.80
N GLY A 11 13.55 1.35 -5.38
CA GLY A 11 12.22 1.56 -4.83
C GLY A 11 11.15 1.20 -5.85
N VAL A 12 10.12 0.50 -5.40
CA VAL A 12 8.98 0.08 -6.22
C VAL A 12 7.70 0.70 -5.65
N ASP A 13 6.87 1.26 -6.51
CA ASP A 13 5.52 1.71 -6.17
C ASP A 13 4.59 1.50 -7.37
N LEU A 14 3.32 1.22 -7.13
CA LEU A 14 2.31 1.08 -8.18
C LEU A 14 1.94 2.45 -8.78
N THR A 15 2.20 3.53 -8.06
CA THR A 15 1.69 4.89 -8.34
C THR A 15 2.79 5.74 -8.98
N PRO A 16 2.72 6.06 -10.28
CA PRO A 16 3.73 6.86 -10.97
C PRO A 16 4.00 8.22 -10.33
N GLU A 17 2.95 8.84 -9.76
CA GLU A 17 3.03 10.15 -9.10
C GLU A 17 3.87 10.09 -7.82
N LEU A 18 3.79 8.99 -7.07
CA LEU A 18 4.62 8.80 -5.87
C LEU A 18 6.08 8.58 -6.25
N LEU A 19 6.35 7.88 -7.36
CA LEU A 19 7.70 7.73 -7.90
C LEU A 19 8.27 9.06 -8.37
N ALA A 20 7.46 9.93 -9.01
CA ALA A 20 7.90 11.27 -9.41
C ALA A 20 8.29 12.12 -8.18
N VAL A 21 7.52 12.04 -7.09
CA VAL A 21 7.86 12.70 -5.82
C VAL A 21 9.13 12.10 -5.22
N ALA A 22 9.30 10.78 -5.24
CA ALA A 22 10.47 10.09 -4.73
C ALA A 22 11.74 10.49 -5.50
N ARG A 23 11.69 10.52 -6.83
CA ARG A 23 12.78 10.99 -7.70
C ARG A 23 13.19 12.42 -7.38
N ARG A 24 12.22 13.33 -7.26
CA ARG A 24 12.50 14.74 -6.92
C ARG A 24 13.20 14.84 -5.57
N ARG A 25 12.66 14.19 -4.53
CA ARG A 25 13.27 14.19 -3.19
C ARG A 25 14.68 13.58 -3.17
N ALA A 26 14.92 12.56 -3.99
CA ALA A 26 16.23 11.95 -4.13
C ALA A 26 17.21 12.92 -4.81
N ALA A 27 16.79 13.61 -5.87
CA ALA A 27 17.59 14.63 -6.54
C ALA A 27 17.90 15.82 -5.63
N ASP A 28 16.93 16.33 -4.87
CA ASP A 28 17.10 17.41 -3.89
C ASP A 28 18.11 17.04 -2.77
N ALA A 29 18.39 15.75 -2.58
CA ALA A 29 19.31 15.22 -1.60
C ALA A 29 20.59 14.61 -2.21
N ASP A 30 20.88 14.92 -3.49
CA ASP A 30 22.04 14.43 -4.25
C ASP A 30 22.13 12.90 -4.37
N TYR A 31 20.98 12.22 -4.43
CA TYR A 31 20.85 10.76 -4.57
C TYR A 31 20.12 10.37 -5.87
N SER A 32 20.53 10.93 -7.00
CA SER A 32 19.94 10.63 -8.32
C SER A 32 20.25 9.22 -8.84
N ASP A 33 21.12 8.47 -8.16
CA ASP A 33 21.51 7.10 -8.49
C ASP A 33 20.56 6.02 -7.96
N ILE A 34 19.51 6.42 -7.21
CA ILE A 34 18.47 5.49 -6.76
C ILE A 34 17.60 5.06 -7.94
N THR A 35 17.41 3.74 -8.10
CA THR A 35 16.53 3.18 -9.11
C THR A 35 15.09 3.19 -8.62
N TRP A 36 14.19 3.88 -9.34
CA TRP A 36 12.76 3.87 -9.04
C TRP A 36 12.00 3.15 -10.16
N ILE A 37 11.12 2.23 -9.79
CA ILE A 37 10.45 1.30 -10.71
C ILE A 37 8.95 1.34 -10.44
N GLU A 38 8.15 1.48 -11.49
CA GLU A 38 6.71 1.26 -11.40
C GLU A 38 6.44 -0.24 -11.38
N GLY A 39 5.72 -0.72 -10.37
CA GLY A 39 5.49 -2.15 -10.21
C GLY A 39 4.49 -2.48 -9.12
N ASP A 40 3.89 -3.66 -9.28
CA ASP A 40 2.96 -4.24 -8.31
C ASP A 40 3.75 -5.04 -7.26
N ALA A 41 3.41 -4.87 -5.98
CA ALA A 41 4.01 -5.64 -4.89
C ALA A 41 3.66 -7.14 -4.96
N GLU A 42 2.57 -7.50 -5.65
CA GLU A 42 2.22 -8.90 -5.92
C GLU A 42 3.00 -9.51 -7.10
N ASN A 43 3.74 -8.71 -7.86
CA ASN A 43 4.56 -9.17 -8.99
C ASN A 43 5.75 -8.20 -9.16
N LEU A 44 6.69 -8.29 -8.23
CA LEU A 44 7.81 -7.36 -8.15
C LEU A 44 8.72 -7.52 -9.38
N PRO A 45 8.98 -6.44 -10.15
CA PRO A 45 9.89 -6.46 -11.30
C PRO A 45 11.35 -6.40 -10.85
N LEU A 46 11.73 -7.34 -9.98
CA LEU A 46 13.00 -7.43 -9.28
C LEU A 46 13.53 -8.87 -9.31
N PRO A 47 14.86 -9.07 -9.34
CA PRO A 47 15.44 -10.41 -9.39
C PRO A 47 15.29 -11.18 -8.07
N ASP A 48 15.24 -12.50 -8.17
CA ASP A 48 15.29 -13.42 -7.03
C ASP A 48 16.58 -13.21 -6.22
N GLY A 49 16.44 -13.13 -4.90
CA GLY A 49 17.57 -13.03 -3.97
C GLY A 49 18.45 -11.79 -4.16
N GLY A 50 17.98 -10.76 -4.87
CA GLY A 50 18.78 -9.60 -5.25
C GLY A 50 19.02 -8.57 -4.14
N PHE A 51 18.35 -8.70 -2.99
CA PHE A 51 18.37 -7.67 -1.95
C PHE A 51 18.71 -8.23 -0.56
N ASP A 52 19.74 -7.68 0.07
CA ASP A 52 20.10 -8.01 1.46
C ASP A 52 19.12 -7.44 2.49
N VAL A 53 18.42 -6.36 2.12
CA VAL A 53 17.42 -5.72 2.98
C VAL A 53 16.22 -5.31 2.15
N VAL A 54 15.04 -5.78 2.55
CA VAL A 54 13.76 -5.36 1.97
C VAL A 54 12.95 -4.65 3.04
N VAL A 55 12.50 -3.44 2.74
CA VAL A 55 11.72 -2.60 3.66
C VAL A 55 10.41 -2.21 3.00
N SER A 56 9.30 -2.35 3.73
CA SER A 56 8.02 -1.76 3.35
C SER A 56 7.48 -0.89 4.48
N SER A 57 7.29 0.39 4.20
CA SER A 57 6.70 1.35 5.14
C SER A 57 5.27 1.66 4.72
N CYS A 58 4.32 0.95 5.33
CA CYS A 58 2.88 1.05 5.08
C CYS A 58 2.46 0.79 3.63
N GLY A 59 3.31 0.18 2.79
CA GLY A 59 2.96 -0.15 1.39
C GLY A 59 2.27 -1.52 1.28
N LEU A 60 2.92 -2.56 1.80
CA LEU A 60 2.51 -3.96 1.60
C LEU A 60 1.10 -4.28 2.12
N MET A 61 0.63 -3.55 3.11
CA MET A 61 -0.71 -3.76 3.69
C MET A 61 -1.86 -3.45 2.73
N PHE A 62 -1.59 -2.70 1.65
CA PHE A 62 -2.57 -2.35 0.63
C PHE A 62 -2.64 -3.36 -0.51
N ALA A 63 -1.76 -4.37 -0.54
CA ALA A 63 -1.85 -5.45 -1.52
C ALA A 63 -3.16 -6.25 -1.33
N PRO A 64 -3.96 -6.44 -2.39
CA PRO A 64 -5.16 -7.28 -2.34
C PRO A 64 -4.88 -8.72 -1.88
N ASP A 65 -3.85 -9.35 -2.44
CA ASP A 65 -3.35 -10.66 -2.03
C ASP A 65 -2.06 -10.51 -1.19
N GLN A 66 -2.24 -10.47 0.12
CA GLN A 66 -1.13 -10.33 1.06
C GLN A 66 -0.17 -11.52 1.03
N GLN A 67 -0.64 -12.73 0.73
CA GLN A 67 0.22 -13.91 0.68
C GLN A 67 1.12 -13.85 -0.55
N LYS A 68 0.56 -13.46 -1.70
CA LYS A 68 1.31 -13.27 -2.94
C LYS A 68 2.36 -12.15 -2.80
N ALA A 69 1.99 -11.02 -2.21
CA ALA A 69 2.94 -9.94 -1.91
C ALA A 69 4.04 -10.38 -0.93
N ALA A 70 3.69 -11.17 0.10
CA ALA A 70 4.68 -11.72 1.03
C ALA A 70 5.64 -12.72 0.33
N ASN A 71 5.13 -13.53 -0.60
CA ASN A 71 5.95 -14.45 -1.39
C ASN A 71 6.94 -13.68 -2.28
N GLU A 72 6.52 -12.58 -2.91
CA GLU A 72 7.40 -11.74 -3.71
C GLU A 72 8.47 -11.05 -2.87
N VAL A 73 8.11 -10.51 -1.70
CA VAL A 73 9.07 -9.95 -0.75
C VAL A 73 10.09 -10.99 -0.32
N ALA A 74 9.66 -12.22 -0.02
CA ALA A 74 10.56 -13.32 0.31
C ALA A 74 11.44 -13.71 -0.89
N ARG A 75 10.89 -13.76 -2.11
CA ARG A 75 11.60 -14.13 -3.34
C ARG A 75 12.75 -13.17 -3.63
N VAL A 76 12.52 -11.86 -3.53
CA VAL A 76 13.55 -10.85 -3.86
C VAL A 76 14.59 -10.68 -2.75
N THR A 77 14.29 -11.13 -1.52
CA THR A 77 15.22 -11.09 -0.39
C THR A 77 16.27 -12.20 -0.55
N SER A 78 17.55 -11.87 -0.36
CA SER A 78 18.64 -12.85 -0.34
C SER A 78 18.47 -13.85 0.81
N LYS A 79 19.11 -15.03 0.73
CA LYS A 79 18.96 -16.09 1.75
C LYS A 79 19.32 -15.64 3.16
N ASP A 80 20.30 -14.75 3.28
CA ASP A 80 20.78 -14.18 4.55
C ASP A 80 20.23 -12.76 4.80
N GLY A 81 19.29 -12.33 3.93
CA GLY A 81 18.72 -11.00 3.93
C GLY A 81 17.69 -10.79 5.05
N ARG A 82 17.31 -9.53 5.24
CA ARG A 82 16.37 -9.11 6.28
C ARG A 82 15.17 -8.40 5.70
N ILE A 83 14.00 -8.70 6.25
CA ILE A 83 12.74 -8.05 5.90
C ILE A 83 12.28 -7.19 7.09
N ALA A 84 11.95 -5.93 6.82
CA ALA A 84 11.32 -5.05 7.79
C ALA A 84 10.02 -4.48 7.23
N ILE A 85 8.90 -4.79 7.88
CA ILE A 85 7.58 -4.31 7.47
C ILE A 85 7.00 -3.48 8.59
N GLN A 86 6.65 -2.24 8.26
CA GLN A 86 5.79 -1.41 9.09
C GLN A 86 4.38 -1.45 8.49
N ALA A 87 3.43 -1.96 9.26
CA ALA A 87 2.02 -1.97 8.90
C ALA A 87 1.17 -1.59 10.11
N TRP A 88 -0.06 -1.17 9.83
CA TRP A 88 -1.01 -0.82 10.87
C TRP A 88 -1.73 -2.10 11.27
N THR A 89 -1.85 -2.32 12.58
CA THR A 89 -2.61 -3.47 13.08
C THR A 89 -4.11 -3.16 13.02
N ARG A 90 -4.91 -4.22 12.84
CA ARG A 90 -6.36 -4.14 12.80
C ARG A 90 -6.95 -3.60 14.11
N GLU A 91 -6.30 -3.92 15.22
CA GLU A 91 -6.68 -3.51 16.58
C GLU A 91 -6.13 -2.14 16.95
N GLY A 92 -5.15 -1.62 16.19
CA GLY A 92 -4.53 -0.32 16.42
C GLY A 92 -5.48 0.85 16.17
N GLY A 93 -5.10 2.06 16.61
CA GLY A 93 -5.97 3.24 16.55
C GLY A 93 -6.59 3.51 15.16
N VAL A 94 -5.80 3.38 14.11
CA VAL A 94 -6.28 3.57 12.73
C VAL A 94 -6.97 2.34 12.16
N GLY A 95 -6.53 1.13 12.53
CA GLY A 95 -7.31 -0.08 12.23
C GLY A 95 -8.74 -0.01 12.78
N ARG A 96 -8.91 0.54 13.99
CA ARG A 96 -10.23 0.81 14.59
C ARG A 96 -10.97 1.94 13.88
N MET A 97 -10.29 3.00 13.46
CA MET A 97 -10.91 4.09 12.67
C MET A 97 -11.52 3.54 11.37
N PHE A 98 -10.85 2.64 10.67
CA PHE A 98 -11.39 1.98 9.48
C PHE A 98 -12.57 1.03 9.75
N LYS A 99 -12.86 0.65 11.00
CA LYS A 99 -14.09 -0.10 11.36
C LYS A 99 -15.34 0.77 11.42
N VAL A 100 -15.18 2.08 11.66
CA VAL A 100 -16.31 3.01 11.84
C VAL A 100 -17.17 3.16 10.58
N PRO A 101 -16.61 3.25 9.35
CA PRO A 101 -17.41 3.25 8.13
C PRO A 101 -18.26 1.97 7.95
N MET A 102 -17.78 0.82 8.43
CA MET A 102 -18.52 -0.46 8.34
C MET A 102 -19.70 -0.57 9.32
N SER A 103 -19.63 0.08 10.48
CA SER A 103 -20.76 0.09 11.43
C SER A 103 -21.88 1.05 11.00
N ILE A 104 -21.56 2.10 10.24
CA ILE A 104 -22.53 3.08 9.74
C ILE A 104 -23.27 2.56 8.49
N SER A 105 -22.61 1.76 7.64
CA SER A 105 -23.22 1.20 6.42
C SER A 105 -24.42 0.25 6.69
N HIS A 106 -24.49 -0.37 7.88
CA HIS A 106 -25.60 -1.23 8.28
C HIS A 106 -26.84 -0.46 8.80
N HIS A 107 -26.75 0.85 8.98
CA HIS A 107 -27.89 1.72 9.28
C HIS A 107 -28.38 2.40 7.99
N ARG A 108 -28.96 1.60 7.07
CA ARG A 108 -29.96 2.16 6.15
C ARG A 108 -31.25 2.31 6.95
N PRO A 109 -31.73 3.53 7.28
CA PRO A 109 -33.11 3.66 7.70
C PRO A 109 -33.95 3.12 6.54
N ALA A 110 -34.85 2.17 6.83
CA ALA A 110 -35.81 1.71 5.85
C ALA A 110 -36.52 2.95 5.31
N CYS A 111 -36.30 3.26 4.03
CA CYS A 111 -37.00 4.34 3.34
C CYS A 111 -38.47 3.96 3.35
N ARG A 112 -39.21 4.49 4.34
CA ARG A 112 -40.66 4.29 4.48
C ARG A 112 -41.28 5.10 3.35
N ALA A 113 -41.65 4.41 2.27
CA ALA A 113 -42.32 5.02 1.14
C ALA A 113 -43.54 5.81 1.63
N LEU A 114 -43.45 7.14 1.55
CA LEU A 114 -44.60 8.02 1.62
C LEU A 114 -45.34 7.90 0.29
N SER A 115 -46.25 6.94 0.17
CA SER A 115 -47.31 7.02 -0.84
C SER A 115 -48.55 7.64 -0.18
N SER A 116 -48.56 8.97 -0.14
CA SER A 116 -49.79 9.74 0.08
C SER A 116 -50.80 9.41 -1.01
N GLY A 117 -52.02 9.09 -0.61
CA GLY A 117 -53.13 8.84 -1.51
C GLY A 117 -53.41 10.05 -2.41
N ALA A 118 -53.66 9.77 -3.69
CA ALA A 118 -54.31 10.69 -4.60
C ALA A 118 -55.44 9.93 -5.32
N THR A 119 -56.65 10.24 -4.88
CA THR A 119 -57.95 9.84 -5.41
C THR A 119 -58.03 10.16 -6.90
N ARG A 120 -58.27 9.15 -7.75
CA ARG A 120 -58.65 9.36 -9.16
C ARG A 120 -60.17 9.22 -9.26
N ARG A 121 -60.89 10.35 -9.41
CA ARG A 121 -62.25 10.37 -9.94
C ARG A 121 -62.20 10.80 -11.41
N LYS A 122 -62.79 10.00 -12.29
CA LYS A 122 -63.58 10.48 -13.41
C LYS A 122 -65.01 10.07 -13.14
#